data_AF-A0A024UPI5-F1
#
_entry.id   AF-A0A024UPI5-F1
#
_cell.length_a   1.000
_cell.length_b   1.000
_cell.length_c   1.000
_cell.angle_alpha   90.00
_cell.angle_beta   90.00
_cell.angle_gamma   90.00
#
_symmetry.space_group_name_H-M   'P 1'
#
loop_
_entity.id
_entity.type
_entity.pdbx_description
1 polymer ?
#
loop_
_entity_poly.entity_id
_entity_poly.type
_entity_poly.pdbx_seq_one_letter_code
_entity_poly.pdbx_strand_id
1 'polypeptide(L)'
;MHRSTHTTSLPILSPSRILDRLPSSGEGYLAMYLADKAQKDTTWQALPSKSCGKGSTKKAVVAPSPSISPLRVHRKRERSTIDLDTVKLVAGSLNVMDERRIVALFQQHIALTSELQSVHGKVAGYRATIDEERSKQHELQMQLEHCQSLLPLCQSHKAKQDAQFRAVDDAIAASVREVAQLKQTLADICAADKALDAATEEAHSSLQSQPLLAIEVDDIKRQLQGAIAELDAAKQHLRHSQHQHDAVLVELAQQTANETTDLRNLQVELGRSSQTCQDVAQLVARCTREYVDRTGCPFL
;
A
#
# COMPACT_ATOMS: atom_id res chain seq x y z
N MET A 1 64.38 -2.12 27.89
CA MET A 1 63.71 -1.93 29.18
C MET A 1 63.08 -0.55 29.21
N HIS A 2 61.75 -0.47 29.15
CA HIS A 2 60.90 0.38 29.99
C HIS A 2 59.44 0.17 29.56
N ARG A 3 58.64 -0.32 30.52
CA ARG A 3 57.19 -0.43 30.50
C ARG A 3 56.58 0.92 30.88
N SER A 4 55.52 1.33 30.19
CA SER A 4 54.37 2.04 30.78
C SER A 4 53.23 1.99 29.73
N THR A 5 52.23 1.10 29.80
CA THR A 5 51.03 1.06 30.67
C THR A 5 50.12 2.30 30.59
N HIS A 6 49.30 2.34 29.54
CA HIS A 6 47.91 2.84 29.58
C HIS A 6 47.08 1.90 28.70
N THR A 7 46.52 0.79 29.20
CA THR A 7 45.17 0.68 29.79
C THR A 7 44.16 1.69 29.25
N THR A 8 43.54 1.34 28.12
CA THR A 8 42.11 1.61 27.93
C THR A 8 41.48 0.32 27.42
N SER A 9 40.87 -0.40 28.36
CA SER A 9 40.17 -1.64 28.19
C SER A 9 38.90 -1.39 27.37
N LEU A 10 38.87 -1.83 26.11
CA LEU A 10 37.62 -2.07 25.41
C LEU A 10 37.12 -3.47 25.83
N PRO A 11 35.96 -3.61 26.47
CA PRO A 11 35.32 -4.91 26.54
C PRO A 11 34.83 -5.23 25.13
N ILE A 12 35.33 -6.33 24.57
CA ILE A 12 34.64 -7.04 23.49
C ILE A 12 33.35 -7.57 24.12
N LEU A 13 32.32 -6.73 24.11
CA LEU A 13 30.94 -7.13 24.38
C LEU A 13 30.45 -7.83 23.12
N SER A 14 30.42 -9.15 23.20
CA SER A 14 29.63 -10.02 22.34
C SER A 14 28.24 -9.42 22.12
N PRO A 15 27.75 -9.29 20.88
CA PRO A 15 26.38 -8.82 20.65
C PRO A 15 25.44 -9.98 20.96
N SER A 16 24.98 -10.06 22.21
CA SER A 16 23.77 -10.80 22.51
C SER A 16 22.58 -9.88 22.30
N ARG A 17 21.76 -10.24 21.30
CA ARG A 17 20.31 -10.09 21.24
C ARG A 17 19.78 -8.66 21.36
N ILE A 18 19.15 -8.19 20.29
CA ILE A 18 17.76 -7.70 20.21
C ILE A 18 17.55 -7.37 18.74
N LEU A 19 17.03 -8.33 17.98
CA LEU A 19 16.28 -8.21 16.72
C LEU A 19 16.35 -9.61 16.07
N ASP A 20 15.46 -10.50 16.50
CA ASP A 20 14.95 -11.63 15.69
C ASP A 20 13.84 -12.38 16.44
N ARG A 21 12.98 -11.62 17.12
CA ARG A 21 11.63 -12.04 17.52
C ARG A 21 10.66 -10.87 17.31
N LEU A 22 10.61 -10.41 16.06
CA LEU A 22 9.37 -10.33 15.29
C LEU A 22 8.34 -11.46 15.51
N PRO A 23 7.28 -11.39 16.34
CA PRO A 23 6.17 -12.30 16.12
C PRO A 23 5.49 -11.83 14.83
N SER A 24 5.41 -12.70 13.82
CA SER A 24 4.50 -12.57 12.69
C SER A 24 3.09 -12.33 13.24
N SER A 25 2.69 -11.06 13.27
CA SER A 25 1.52 -10.51 13.98
C SER A 25 0.16 -10.88 13.34
N GLY A 26 0.03 -12.08 12.78
CA GLY A 26 -1.23 -12.67 12.34
C GLY A 26 -1.67 -13.87 13.18
N GLU A 27 -0.72 -14.63 13.73
CA GLU A 27 -1.02 -15.88 14.44
C GLU A 27 -1.30 -15.69 15.94
N GLY A 28 -0.76 -14.62 16.54
CA GLY A 28 -0.96 -14.32 17.97
C GLY A 28 -2.37 -13.87 18.31
N TYR A 29 -3.02 -13.08 17.44
CA TYR A 29 -4.38 -12.60 17.67
C TYR A 29 -5.42 -13.70 17.53
N LEU A 30 -5.26 -14.58 16.53
CA LEU A 30 -6.16 -15.72 16.32
C LEU A 30 -6.02 -16.76 17.44
N ALA A 31 -4.80 -17.06 17.89
CA ALA A 31 -4.56 -17.96 19.02
C ALA A 31 -5.13 -17.40 20.34
N MET A 32 -4.99 -16.10 20.58
CA MET A 32 -5.54 -15.44 21.78
C MET A 32 -7.08 -15.39 21.75
N TYR A 33 -7.69 -15.16 20.59
CA TYR A 33 -9.15 -15.16 20.45
C TYR A 33 -9.75 -16.57 20.58
N LEU A 34 -9.07 -17.60 20.07
CA LEU A 34 -9.48 -18.99 20.22
C LEU A 34 -9.32 -19.49 21.66
N ALA A 35 -8.29 -19.03 22.38
CA ALA A 35 -8.10 -19.34 23.80
C ALA A 35 -9.16 -18.67 24.70
N ASP A 36 -9.51 -17.39 24.46
CA ASP A 36 -10.55 -16.69 25.22
C ASP A 36 -11.96 -17.29 24.97
N LYS A 37 -12.20 -17.83 23.77
CA LYS A 37 -13.45 -18.52 23.44
C LYS A 37 -13.54 -19.91 24.09
N ALA A 38 -12.44 -20.67 24.11
CA ALA A 38 -12.37 -21.95 24.82
C ALA A 38 -12.61 -21.77 26.33
N GLN A 39 -12.12 -20.68 26.93
CA GLN A 39 -12.29 -20.42 28.36
C GLN A 39 -13.75 -20.05 28.75
N LYS A 40 -14.49 -19.41 27.85
CA LYS A 40 -15.92 -19.08 28.01
C LYS A 40 -16.85 -20.29 27.77
N ASP A 41 -16.48 -21.19 26.87
CA ASP A 41 -17.28 -22.40 26.60
C ASP A 41 -17.08 -23.49 27.69
N THR A 42 -15.97 -23.43 28.45
CA THR A 42 -15.70 -24.37 29.56
C THR A 42 -16.49 -24.02 30.84
N THR A 43 -17.13 -22.84 30.93
CA THR A 43 -17.85 -22.42 32.15
C THR A 43 -19.30 -22.90 32.25
N TRP A 44 -19.82 -23.64 31.25
CA TRP A 44 -21.21 -24.14 31.26
C TRP A 44 -21.38 -25.56 31.82
N GLN A 45 -20.32 -26.23 32.27
CA GLN A 45 -20.40 -27.54 32.93
C GLN A 45 -20.28 -27.46 34.45
N ALA A 46 -21.08 -26.63 35.10
CA ALA A 46 -21.40 -26.81 36.51
C ALA A 46 -22.55 -25.88 36.91
N LEU A 47 -23.71 -26.46 37.25
CA LEU A 47 -24.60 -26.05 38.36
C LEU A 47 -25.86 -26.94 38.35
N PRO A 48 -26.55 -27.09 39.50
CA PRO A 48 -27.04 -28.38 39.97
C PRO A 48 -28.55 -28.51 39.86
N SER A 49 -29.01 -29.75 39.69
CA SER A 49 -30.42 -30.11 39.83
C SER A 49 -30.92 -29.83 41.26
N LYS A 50 -31.61 -28.69 41.45
CA LYS A 50 -32.52 -28.48 42.58
C LYS A 50 -33.93 -28.14 42.07
N SER A 51 -34.86 -28.89 42.63
CA SER A 51 -36.33 -28.84 42.55
C SER A 51 -36.96 -27.45 42.55
N CYS A 52 -38.10 -27.27 41.88
CA CYS A 52 -39.47 -27.38 42.46
C CYS A 52 -40.52 -26.57 41.66
N GLY A 53 -41.63 -27.22 41.31
CA GLY A 53 -42.97 -26.71 41.67
C GLY A 53 -43.73 -25.75 40.74
N LYS A 54 -44.85 -26.27 40.21
CA LYS A 54 -46.15 -25.60 39.89
C LYS A 54 -46.13 -24.56 38.74
N GLY A 55 -47.03 -24.57 37.76
CA GLY A 55 -48.25 -25.31 37.48
C GLY A 55 -49.07 -24.49 36.46
N SER A 56 -49.80 -25.14 35.53
CA SER A 56 -51.01 -24.61 34.87
C SER A 56 -51.42 -25.51 33.69
N THR A 57 -52.27 -26.47 34.01
CA THR A 57 -53.47 -26.90 33.26
C THR A 57 -53.63 -26.48 31.80
N LYS A 58 -53.57 -27.45 30.87
CA LYS A 58 -54.56 -27.61 29.78
C LYS A 58 -54.84 -29.10 29.56
N LYS A 59 -56.12 -29.45 29.72
CA LYS A 59 -56.70 -30.79 29.58
C LYS A 59 -56.67 -31.21 28.10
N ALA A 60 -56.05 -32.35 27.81
CA ALA A 60 -56.35 -33.13 26.61
C ALA A 60 -57.11 -34.39 27.06
N VAL A 61 -58.24 -34.62 26.42
CA VAL A 61 -59.21 -35.68 26.68
C VAL A 61 -58.55 -37.03 26.38
N VAL A 62 -58.12 -37.71 27.45
CA VAL A 62 -57.74 -39.12 27.41
C VAL A 62 -59.03 -39.93 27.50
N ALA A 63 -59.27 -40.76 26.49
CA ALA A 63 -60.36 -41.74 26.49
C ALA A 63 -60.19 -42.70 27.69
N PRO A 64 -61.28 -43.02 28.42
CA PRO A 64 -61.20 -43.89 29.58
C PRO A 64 -61.07 -45.35 29.15
N SER A 65 -59.95 -45.97 29.53
CA SER A 65 -59.75 -47.36 29.98
C SER A 65 -60.29 -48.52 29.12
N PRO A 66 -59.63 -49.68 29.21
CA PRO A 66 -60.32 -50.77 29.85
C PRO A 66 -59.71 -50.95 31.23
N SER A 67 -60.60 -50.91 32.21
CA SER A 67 -60.39 -51.31 33.59
C SER A 67 -59.33 -52.39 33.69
N ILE A 68 -58.33 -52.16 34.54
CA ILE A 68 -57.68 -53.24 35.29
C ILE A 68 -58.85 -53.98 35.93
N SER A 69 -59.27 -55.07 35.29
CA SER A 69 -60.19 -56.01 35.89
C SER A 69 -59.54 -56.41 37.21
N PRO A 70 -60.28 -56.48 38.33
CA PRO A 70 -59.69 -56.97 39.55
C PRO A 70 -59.07 -58.31 39.19
N LEU A 71 -57.77 -58.46 39.47
CA LEU A 71 -57.08 -59.73 39.44
C LEU A 71 -58.00 -60.69 40.19
N ARG A 72 -58.80 -61.44 39.43
CA ARG A 72 -59.51 -62.58 39.95
C ARG A 72 -58.33 -63.41 40.41
N VAL A 73 -58.11 -63.43 41.71
CA VAL A 73 -57.37 -64.49 42.35
C VAL A 73 -58.19 -65.71 41.96
N HIS A 74 -57.87 -66.27 40.79
CA HIS A 74 -58.20 -67.62 40.49
C HIS A 74 -57.46 -68.34 41.58
N ARG A 75 -58.20 -68.59 42.67
CA ARG A 75 -57.94 -69.61 43.66
C ARG A 75 -57.37 -70.73 42.80
N LYS A 76 -56.06 -70.97 42.90
CA LYS A 76 -55.44 -72.14 42.29
C LYS A 76 -56.28 -73.26 42.86
N ARG A 77 -57.26 -73.71 42.08
CA ARG A 77 -57.98 -74.92 42.37
C ARG A 77 -56.84 -75.90 42.23
N GLU A 78 -56.29 -76.32 43.35
CA GLU A 78 -55.42 -77.47 43.41
C GLU A 78 -56.23 -78.55 42.72
N ARG A 79 -55.99 -78.71 41.42
CA ARG A 79 -56.44 -79.87 40.70
C ARG A 79 -55.61 -80.94 41.36
N SER A 80 -56.20 -81.61 42.34
CA SER A 80 -55.71 -82.87 42.88
C SER A 80 -55.34 -83.70 41.66
N THR A 81 -54.04 -83.78 41.38
CA THR A 81 -53.51 -84.59 40.30
C THR A 81 -53.89 -86.01 40.68
N ILE A 82 -54.92 -86.54 40.04
CA ILE A 82 -55.31 -87.93 40.21
C ILE A 82 -54.11 -88.72 39.70
N ASP A 83 -53.42 -89.38 40.62
CA ASP A 83 -52.20 -90.09 40.33
C ASP A 83 -52.51 -91.30 39.43
N LEU A 84 -51.65 -91.56 38.46
CA LEU A 84 -51.89 -92.64 37.50
C LEU A 84 -52.06 -93.98 38.22
N ASP A 85 -51.40 -94.14 39.37
CA ASP A 85 -51.47 -95.34 40.18
C ASP A 85 -52.80 -95.46 40.96
N THR A 86 -53.44 -94.35 41.33
CA THR A 86 -54.82 -94.38 41.86
C THR A 86 -55.85 -94.67 40.78
N VAL A 87 -55.62 -94.22 39.53
CA VAL A 87 -56.48 -94.55 38.39
C VAL A 87 -56.37 -96.03 38.02
N LYS A 88 -55.17 -96.60 37.99
CA LYS A 88 -54.95 -98.05 37.74
C LYS A 88 -55.65 -98.91 38.79
N LEU A 89 -55.57 -98.51 40.05
CA LEU A 89 -56.21 -99.22 41.17
C LEU A 89 -57.74 -99.27 41.02
N VAL A 90 -58.37 -98.16 40.63
CA VAL A 90 -59.82 -98.08 40.40
C VAL A 90 -60.21 -98.81 39.11
N ALA A 91 -59.40 -98.71 38.06
CA ALA A 91 -59.65 -99.33 36.77
C ALA A 91 -59.58 -100.87 36.82
N GLY A 92 -58.77 -101.46 37.71
CA GLY A 92 -58.69 -102.92 37.93
C GLY A 92 -59.94 -103.58 38.51
N SER A 93 -60.95 -102.78 38.90
CA SER A 93 -62.28 -103.25 39.31
C SER A 93 -63.30 -103.33 38.17
N LEU A 94 -62.89 -102.96 36.95
CA LEU A 94 -63.72 -102.95 35.74
C LEU A 94 -63.38 -104.13 34.81
N ASN A 95 -64.18 -104.32 33.74
CA ASN A 95 -63.86 -105.29 32.69
C ASN A 95 -62.49 -104.94 32.04
N VAL A 96 -61.68 -105.96 31.71
CA VAL A 96 -60.29 -105.83 31.22
C VAL A 96 -60.16 -104.87 30.03
N MET A 97 -61.19 -104.82 29.16
CA MET A 97 -61.22 -103.89 28.02
C MET A 97 -61.42 -102.43 28.43
N ASP A 98 -62.27 -102.18 29.42
CA ASP A 98 -62.57 -100.83 29.91
C ASP A 98 -61.42 -100.30 30.79
N GLU A 99 -60.78 -101.18 31.56
CA GLU A 99 -59.55 -100.87 32.32
C GLU A 99 -58.45 -100.33 31.39
N ARG A 100 -58.10 -101.08 30.35
CA ARG A 100 -57.03 -100.68 29.40
C ARG A 100 -57.36 -99.36 28.70
N ARG A 101 -58.62 -99.16 28.33
CA ARG A 101 -59.07 -97.92 27.67
C ARG A 101 -58.98 -96.71 28.60
N ILE A 102 -59.38 -96.85 29.85
CA ILE A 102 -59.31 -95.78 30.85
C ILE A 102 -57.85 -95.43 31.16
N VAL A 103 -56.99 -96.42 31.37
CA VAL A 103 -55.56 -96.19 31.64
C VAL A 103 -54.88 -95.48 30.46
N ALA A 104 -55.15 -95.89 29.22
CA ALA A 104 -54.60 -95.23 28.03
C ALA A 104 -55.06 -93.77 27.88
N LEU A 105 -56.34 -93.48 28.16
CA LEU A 105 -56.86 -92.12 28.14
C LEU A 105 -56.22 -91.23 29.22
N PHE A 106 -55.99 -91.76 30.42
CA PHE A 106 -55.32 -91.01 31.48
C PHE A 106 -53.83 -90.76 31.18
N GLN A 107 -53.13 -91.74 30.60
CA GLN A 107 -51.76 -91.55 30.11
C GLN A 107 -51.69 -90.45 29.04
N GLN A 108 -52.63 -90.46 28.09
CA GLN A 108 -52.75 -89.41 27.08
C GLN A 108 -53.07 -88.05 27.72
N HIS A 109 -53.94 -87.98 28.72
CA HIS A 109 -54.25 -86.75 29.44
C HIS A 109 -53.02 -86.19 30.17
N ILE A 110 -52.21 -87.03 30.82
CA ILE A 110 -50.96 -86.62 31.47
C ILE A 110 -49.97 -86.07 30.43
N ALA A 111 -49.79 -86.77 29.31
CA ALA A 111 -48.91 -86.34 28.22
C ALA A 111 -49.36 -85.00 27.61
N LEU A 112 -50.65 -84.85 27.30
CA LEU A 112 -51.20 -83.58 26.80
C LEU A 112 -51.08 -82.45 27.82
N THR A 113 -51.20 -82.74 29.11
CA THR A 113 -51.04 -81.74 30.18
C THR A 113 -49.60 -81.27 30.30
N SER A 114 -48.61 -82.18 30.20
CA SER A 114 -47.19 -81.81 30.24
C SER A 114 -46.77 -81.03 28.98
N GLU A 115 -47.26 -81.41 27.80
CA GLU A 115 -47.08 -80.65 26.56
C GLU A 115 -47.69 -79.26 26.68
N LEU A 116 -48.92 -79.14 27.20
CA LEU A 116 -49.58 -77.87 27.41
C LEU A 116 -48.77 -76.99 28.38
N GLN A 117 -48.24 -77.53 29.47
CA GLN A 117 -47.37 -76.79 30.38
C GLN A 117 -46.08 -76.32 29.71
N SER A 118 -45.45 -77.17 28.91
CA SER A 118 -44.25 -76.83 28.13
C SER A 118 -44.53 -75.69 27.15
N VAL A 119 -45.64 -75.75 26.41
CA VAL A 119 -46.07 -74.68 25.50
C VAL A 119 -46.35 -73.39 26.27
N HIS A 120 -47.02 -73.45 27.43
CA HIS A 120 -47.23 -72.26 28.26
C HIS A 120 -45.91 -71.64 28.74
N GLY A 121 -44.92 -72.46 29.13
CA GLY A 121 -43.58 -72.00 29.47
C GLY A 121 -42.89 -71.29 28.31
N LYS A 122 -42.94 -71.87 27.10
CA LYS A 122 -42.41 -71.23 25.88
C LYS A 122 -43.12 -69.91 25.55
N VAL A 123 -44.45 -69.87 25.62
CA VAL A 123 -45.23 -68.65 25.39
C VAL A 123 -44.89 -67.56 26.42
N ALA A 124 -44.71 -67.92 27.69
CA ALA A 124 -44.27 -66.98 28.72
C ALA A 124 -42.86 -66.45 28.42
N GLY A 125 -41.94 -67.31 28.00
CA GLY A 125 -40.60 -66.91 27.55
C GLY A 125 -40.63 -65.96 26.36
N TYR A 126 -41.41 -66.27 25.32
CA TYR A 126 -41.57 -65.39 24.16
C TYR A 126 -42.19 -64.04 24.51
N ARG A 127 -43.14 -63.99 25.44
CA ARG A 127 -43.71 -62.73 25.94
C ARG A 127 -42.65 -61.87 26.63
N ALA A 128 -41.83 -62.47 27.50
CA ALA A 128 -40.74 -61.75 28.16
C ALA A 128 -39.75 -61.18 27.13
N THR A 129 -39.37 -61.94 26.10
CA THR A 129 -38.48 -61.43 25.04
C THR A 129 -39.13 -60.31 24.23
N ILE A 130 -40.44 -60.36 23.96
CA ILE A 130 -41.15 -59.28 23.26
C ILE A 130 -41.17 -58.00 24.09
N ASP A 131 -41.37 -58.10 25.40
CA ASP A 131 -41.38 -56.93 26.28
C ASP A 131 -39.99 -56.31 26.42
N GLU A 132 -38.93 -57.13 26.40
CA GLU A 132 -37.54 -56.66 26.35
C GLU A 132 -37.25 -55.91 25.03
N GLU A 133 -37.62 -56.49 23.88
CA GLU A 133 -37.42 -55.85 22.57
C GLU A 133 -38.24 -54.57 22.42
N ARG A 134 -39.46 -54.51 22.98
CA ARG A 134 -40.25 -53.27 23.02
C ARG A 134 -39.58 -52.18 23.85
N SER A 135 -38.94 -52.55 24.96
CA SER A 135 -38.20 -51.60 25.80
C SER A 135 -36.99 -51.04 25.05
N LYS A 136 -36.22 -51.91 24.35
CA LYS A 136 -35.11 -51.49 23.48
C LYS A 136 -35.58 -50.59 22.33
N GLN A 137 -36.69 -50.95 21.69
CA GLN A 137 -37.27 -50.13 20.62
C GLN A 137 -37.64 -48.74 21.13
N HIS A 138 -38.23 -48.64 22.33
CA HIS A 138 -38.57 -47.36 22.92
C HIS A 138 -37.33 -46.52 23.25
N GLU A 139 -36.26 -47.13 23.78
CA GLU A 139 -35.00 -46.44 24.05
C GLU A 139 -34.36 -45.88 22.77
N LEU A 140 -34.28 -46.70 21.71
CA LEU A 140 -33.77 -46.25 20.40
C LEU A 140 -34.61 -45.12 19.80
N GLN A 141 -35.94 -45.17 19.98
CA GLN A 141 -36.82 -44.11 19.53
C GLN A 141 -36.53 -42.79 20.27
N MET A 142 -36.35 -42.83 21.59
CA MET A 142 -35.97 -41.64 22.37
C MET A 142 -34.61 -41.07 21.94
N GLN A 143 -33.64 -41.93 21.63
CA GLN A 143 -32.34 -41.49 21.12
C GLN A 143 -32.46 -40.86 19.72
N LEU A 144 -33.28 -41.42 18.84
CA LEU A 144 -33.54 -40.84 17.51
C LEU A 144 -34.21 -39.47 17.61
N GLU A 145 -35.23 -39.32 18.46
CA GLU A 145 -35.90 -38.05 18.70
C GLU A 145 -34.93 -37.00 19.27
N HIS A 146 -34.03 -37.41 20.17
CA HIS A 146 -32.97 -36.54 20.67
C HIS A 146 -32.02 -36.08 19.56
N CYS A 147 -31.50 -36.99 18.74
CA CYS A 147 -30.63 -36.66 17.60
C CYS A 147 -31.33 -35.75 16.58
N GLN A 148 -32.62 -36.00 16.30
CA GLN A 148 -33.43 -35.17 15.41
C GLN A 148 -33.62 -33.76 15.96
N SER A 149 -33.74 -33.60 17.29
CA SER A 149 -33.85 -32.29 17.93
C SER A 149 -32.56 -31.47 17.87
N LEU A 150 -31.39 -32.13 17.84
CA LEU A 150 -30.08 -31.46 17.74
C LEU A 150 -29.71 -31.07 16.31
N LEU A 151 -30.22 -31.78 15.31
CA LEU A 151 -29.88 -31.54 13.90
C LEU A 151 -30.12 -30.07 13.45
N PRO A 152 -31.27 -29.43 13.74
CA PRO A 152 -31.50 -28.02 13.41
C PRO A 152 -30.53 -27.06 14.09
N LEU A 153 -30.13 -27.34 15.35
CA LEU A 153 -29.15 -26.54 16.07
C LEU A 153 -27.79 -26.59 15.38
N CYS A 154 -27.35 -27.79 14.98
CA CYS A 154 -26.11 -27.98 14.23
C CYS A 154 -26.16 -27.27 12.87
N GLN A 155 -27.28 -27.36 12.14
CA GLN A 155 -27.45 -26.68 10.85
C GLN A 155 -27.43 -25.15 11.00
N SER A 156 -28.09 -24.61 12.04
CA SER A 156 -28.07 -23.18 12.34
C SER A 156 -26.66 -22.70 12.71
N HIS A 157 -25.95 -23.47 13.54
CA HIS A 157 -24.58 -23.17 13.90
C HIS A 157 -23.65 -23.18 12.68
N LYS A 158 -23.76 -24.20 11.82
CA LYS A 158 -23.02 -24.27 10.55
C LYS A 158 -23.31 -23.06 9.66
N ALA A 159 -24.58 -22.70 9.46
CA ALA A 159 -24.95 -21.54 8.64
C ALA A 159 -24.38 -20.23 9.18
N LYS A 160 -24.34 -20.05 10.51
CA LYS A 160 -23.68 -18.89 11.15
C LYS A 160 -22.18 -18.88 10.92
N GLN A 161 -21.51 -20.03 11.04
CA GLN A 161 -20.08 -20.15 10.76
C GLN A 161 -19.78 -19.88 9.28
N ASP A 162 -20.55 -20.43 8.36
CA ASP A 162 -20.40 -20.20 6.92
C ASP A 162 -20.56 -18.70 6.57
N ALA A 163 -21.50 -18.01 7.21
CA ALA A 163 -21.67 -16.56 7.05
C ALA A 163 -20.48 -15.77 7.63
N GLN A 164 -19.94 -16.18 8.77
CA GLN A 164 -18.74 -15.57 9.34
C GLN A 164 -17.50 -15.77 8.46
N PHE A 165 -17.31 -16.97 7.90
CA PHE A 165 -16.21 -17.24 6.97
C PHE A 165 -16.31 -16.35 5.73
N ARG A 166 -17.48 -16.23 5.11
CA ARG A 166 -17.68 -15.33 3.96
C ARG A 166 -17.36 -13.88 4.30
N ALA A 167 -17.79 -13.39 5.46
CA ALA A 167 -17.49 -12.02 5.88
C ALA A 167 -15.98 -11.79 6.07
N VAL A 168 -15.26 -12.80 6.59
CA VAL A 168 -13.80 -12.74 6.70
C VAL A 168 -13.13 -12.79 5.32
N ASP A 169 -13.58 -13.66 4.41
CA ASP A 169 -13.06 -13.74 3.05
C ASP A 169 -13.25 -12.42 2.29
N ASP A 170 -14.42 -11.78 2.44
CA ASP A 170 -14.70 -10.46 1.85
C ASP A 170 -13.79 -9.37 2.43
N ALA A 171 -13.54 -9.40 3.74
CA ALA A 171 -12.62 -8.47 4.41
C ALA A 171 -11.16 -8.68 3.95
N ILE A 172 -10.73 -9.94 3.77
CA ILE A 172 -9.42 -10.28 3.21
C ILE A 172 -9.33 -9.75 1.77
N ALA A 173 -10.34 -9.99 0.94
CA ALA A 173 -10.37 -9.51 -0.45
C ALA A 173 -10.38 -7.97 -0.54
N ALA A 174 -11.01 -7.27 0.39
CA ALA A 174 -10.92 -5.81 0.52
C ALA A 174 -9.50 -5.37 0.88
N SER A 175 -8.90 -5.97 1.90
CA SER A 175 -7.54 -5.68 2.36
C SER A 175 -6.50 -5.91 1.27
N VAL A 176 -6.63 -6.99 0.49
CA VAL A 176 -5.75 -7.30 -0.65
C VAL A 176 -5.83 -6.22 -1.73
N ARG A 177 -7.04 -5.69 -2.01
CA ARG A 177 -7.21 -4.58 -2.97
C ARG A 177 -6.58 -3.29 -2.45
N GLU A 178 -6.75 -2.97 -1.18
CA GLU A 178 -6.11 -1.80 -0.56
C GLU A 178 -4.58 -1.90 -0.60
N VAL A 179 -4.01 -3.07 -0.28
CA VAL A 179 -2.57 -3.31 -0.38
C VAL A 179 -2.07 -3.15 -1.82
N ALA A 180 -2.84 -3.61 -2.81
CA ALA A 180 -2.49 -3.41 -4.23
C ALA A 180 -2.50 -1.92 -4.62
N GLN A 181 -3.48 -1.15 -4.15
CA GLN A 181 -3.54 0.30 -4.35
C GLN A 181 -2.36 1.01 -3.68
N LEU A 182 -2.04 0.65 -2.44
CA LEU A 182 -0.90 1.22 -1.71
C LEU A 182 0.43 0.95 -2.43
N LYS A 183 0.62 -0.27 -2.96
CA LYS A 183 1.79 -0.61 -3.79
C LYS A 183 1.90 0.26 -5.03
N GLN A 184 0.77 0.53 -5.70
CA GLN A 184 0.76 1.44 -6.85
C GLN A 184 1.14 2.86 -6.44
N THR A 185 0.53 3.40 -5.38
CA THR A 185 0.87 4.75 -4.90
C THR A 185 2.33 4.88 -4.48
N LEU A 186 2.92 3.83 -3.90
CA LEU A 186 4.34 3.82 -3.55
C LEU A 186 5.22 3.87 -4.80
N ALA A 187 4.87 3.11 -5.86
CA ALA A 187 5.59 3.16 -7.13
C ALA A 187 5.54 4.55 -7.77
N ASP A 188 4.38 5.21 -7.73
CA ASP A 188 4.18 6.56 -8.24
C ASP A 188 5.01 7.59 -7.45
N ILE A 189 5.04 7.47 -6.11
CA ILE A 189 5.88 8.31 -5.24
C ILE A 189 7.37 8.10 -5.54
N CYS A 190 7.84 6.86 -5.69
CA CYS A 190 9.23 6.58 -6.04
C CYS A 190 9.61 7.13 -7.42
N ALA A 191 8.67 7.18 -8.37
CA ALA A 191 8.92 7.82 -9.67
C ALA A 191 9.01 9.35 -9.54
N ALA A 192 8.14 9.96 -8.73
CA ALA A 192 8.18 11.39 -8.45
C ALA A 192 9.46 11.81 -7.71
N ASP A 193 9.92 10.99 -6.75
CA ASP A 193 11.16 11.20 -6.00
C ASP A 193 12.39 11.23 -6.93
N LYS A 194 12.49 10.25 -7.85
CA LYS A 194 13.54 10.24 -8.87
C LYS A 194 13.49 11.44 -9.80
N ALA A 195 12.30 11.92 -10.15
CA ALA A 195 12.14 13.11 -10.98
C ALA A 195 12.56 14.37 -10.22
N LEU A 196 12.29 14.42 -8.91
CA LEU A 196 12.73 15.51 -8.03
C LEU A 196 14.25 15.51 -7.90
N ASP A 197 14.88 14.35 -7.67
CA ASP A 197 16.34 14.22 -7.62
C ASP A 197 16.99 14.75 -8.90
N ALA A 198 16.51 14.32 -10.08
CA ALA A 198 17.01 14.81 -11.37
C ALA A 198 16.87 16.34 -11.51
N ALA A 199 15.72 16.91 -11.11
CA ALA A 199 15.51 18.35 -11.13
C ALA A 199 16.45 19.10 -10.17
N THR A 200 16.75 18.51 -9.00
CA THR A 200 17.72 19.09 -8.06
C THR A 200 19.16 19.05 -8.59
N GLU A 201 19.56 17.99 -9.28
CA GLU A 201 20.87 17.90 -9.94
C GLU A 201 21.03 18.92 -11.07
N GLU A 202 19.98 19.12 -11.87
CA GLU A 202 19.95 20.14 -12.93
C GLU A 202 20.04 21.56 -12.35
N ALA A 203 19.28 21.84 -11.29
CA ALA A 203 19.35 23.11 -10.58
C ALA A 203 20.75 23.35 -9.97
N HIS A 204 21.35 22.31 -9.38
CA HIS A 204 22.71 22.40 -8.84
C HIS A 204 23.75 22.69 -9.92
N SER A 205 23.66 22.00 -11.07
CA SER A 205 24.54 22.24 -12.23
C SER A 205 24.39 23.67 -12.77
N SER A 206 23.16 24.18 -12.80
CA SER A 206 22.88 25.56 -13.21
C SER A 206 23.44 26.58 -12.22
N LEU A 207 23.37 26.32 -10.91
CA LEU A 207 23.97 27.18 -9.90
C LEU A 207 25.51 27.15 -9.97
N GLN A 208 26.10 25.99 -10.29
CA GLN A 208 27.55 25.88 -10.48
C GLN A 208 28.06 26.64 -11.70
N SER A 209 27.24 26.82 -12.75
CA SER A 209 27.63 27.57 -13.95
C SER A 209 27.47 29.09 -13.82
N GLN A 210 26.62 29.57 -12.90
CA GLN A 210 26.45 31.01 -12.63
C GLN A 210 27.75 31.78 -12.32
N PRO A 211 28.68 31.31 -11.46
CA PRO A 211 29.93 32.03 -11.21
C PRO A 211 30.83 32.12 -12.45
N LEU A 212 30.82 31.11 -13.32
CA LEU A 212 31.57 31.15 -14.58
C LEU A 212 31.02 32.24 -15.51
N LEU A 213 29.69 32.29 -15.67
CA LEU A 213 29.02 33.34 -16.44
C LEU A 213 29.26 34.74 -15.83
N ALA A 214 29.30 34.86 -14.51
CA ALA A 214 29.61 36.12 -13.84
C ALA A 214 31.05 36.59 -14.15
N ILE A 215 32.03 35.67 -14.16
CA ILE A 215 33.41 35.95 -14.55
C ILE A 215 33.47 36.41 -16.01
N GLU A 216 32.79 35.71 -16.92
CA GLU A 216 32.74 36.09 -18.35
C GLU A 216 32.14 37.49 -18.55
N VAL A 217 31.07 37.82 -17.84
CA VAL A 217 30.46 39.16 -17.89
C VAL A 217 31.44 40.23 -17.39
N ASP A 218 32.19 39.97 -16.33
CA ASP A 218 33.17 40.90 -15.80
C ASP A 218 34.41 41.05 -16.71
N ASP A 219 34.83 39.97 -17.38
CA ASP A 219 35.84 40.01 -18.44
C ASP A 219 35.39 40.89 -19.61
N ILE A 220 34.17 40.69 -20.11
CA ILE A 220 33.59 41.51 -21.19
C ILE A 220 33.50 42.98 -20.78
N LYS A 221 33.05 43.27 -19.55
CA LYS A 221 33.03 44.65 -19.02
C LYS A 221 34.42 45.27 -19.00
N ARG A 222 35.44 44.54 -18.55
CA ARG A 222 36.84 45.01 -18.56
C ARG A 222 37.33 45.29 -19.98
N GLN A 223 37.06 44.40 -20.93
CA GLN A 223 37.41 44.61 -22.34
C GLN A 223 36.74 45.86 -22.91
N LEU A 224 35.45 46.07 -22.61
CA LEU A 224 34.69 47.22 -23.08
C LEU A 224 35.22 48.54 -22.47
N GLN A 225 35.60 48.54 -21.19
CA GLN A 225 36.25 49.68 -20.56
C GLN A 225 37.62 50.00 -21.19
N GLY A 226 38.41 48.97 -21.53
CA GLY A 226 39.67 49.14 -22.26
C GLY A 226 39.46 49.79 -23.62
N ALA A 227 38.50 49.30 -24.41
CA ALA A 227 38.16 49.86 -25.71
C ALA A 227 37.67 51.32 -25.64
N ILE A 228 36.90 51.68 -24.60
CA ILE A 228 36.49 53.07 -24.36
C ILE A 228 37.71 53.95 -24.09
N ALA A 229 38.64 53.51 -23.25
CA ALA A 229 39.85 54.27 -22.94
C ALA A 229 40.74 54.48 -24.18
N GLU A 230 40.86 53.46 -25.03
CA GLU A 230 41.57 53.55 -26.31
C GLU A 230 40.89 54.53 -27.27
N LEU A 231 39.55 54.50 -27.35
CA LEU A 231 38.78 55.44 -28.17
C LEU A 231 38.95 56.89 -27.69
N ASP A 232 38.94 57.12 -26.37
CA ASP A 232 39.15 58.45 -25.80
C ASP A 232 40.58 58.94 -26.07
N ALA A 233 41.58 58.08 -25.96
CA ALA A 233 42.97 58.42 -26.31
C ALA A 233 43.10 58.78 -27.80
N ALA A 234 42.50 57.98 -28.70
CA ALA A 234 42.48 58.26 -30.13
C ALA A 234 41.78 59.59 -30.44
N LYS A 235 40.67 59.89 -29.77
CA LYS A 235 39.94 61.16 -29.90
C LYS A 235 40.77 62.36 -29.43
N GLN A 236 41.51 62.23 -28.33
CA GLN A 236 42.42 63.28 -27.86
C GLN A 236 43.57 63.52 -28.85
N HIS A 237 44.16 62.45 -29.39
CA HIS A 237 45.21 62.55 -30.40
C HIS A 237 44.70 63.26 -31.67
N LEU A 238 43.51 62.91 -32.14
CA LEU A 238 42.87 63.55 -33.30
C LEU A 238 42.62 65.04 -33.07
N ARG A 239 42.13 65.43 -31.88
CA ARG A 239 41.98 66.86 -31.51
C ARG A 239 43.31 67.59 -31.49
N HIS A 240 44.36 66.97 -30.96
CA HIS A 240 45.69 67.56 -30.95
C HIS A 240 46.23 67.79 -32.36
N SER A 241 46.14 66.77 -33.23
CA SER A 241 46.52 66.88 -34.64
C SER A 241 45.68 67.93 -35.39
N GLN A 242 44.38 68.03 -35.10
CA GLN A 242 43.53 69.07 -35.65
C GLN A 242 44.01 70.48 -35.25
N HIS A 243 44.30 70.72 -33.97
CA HIS A 243 44.84 72.00 -33.51
C HIS A 243 46.20 72.33 -34.14
N GLN A 244 47.07 71.33 -34.35
CA GLN A 244 48.34 71.52 -35.05
C GLN A 244 48.11 71.92 -36.51
N HIS A 245 47.21 71.25 -37.23
CA HIS A 245 46.86 71.62 -38.61
C HIS A 245 46.25 73.02 -38.68
N ASP A 246 45.34 73.38 -37.77
CA ASP A 246 44.75 74.71 -37.69
C ASP A 246 45.83 75.79 -37.47
N ALA A 247 46.82 75.53 -36.61
CA ALA A 247 47.94 76.44 -36.38
C ALA A 247 48.80 76.62 -37.65
N VAL A 248 49.14 75.52 -38.34
CA VAL A 248 49.88 75.57 -39.61
C VAL A 248 49.09 76.32 -40.69
N LEU A 249 47.78 76.13 -40.77
CA LEU A 249 46.92 76.89 -41.70
C LEU A 249 46.94 78.38 -41.40
N VAL A 250 46.90 78.78 -40.13
CA VAL A 250 47.03 80.19 -39.72
C VAL A 250 48.41 80.75 -40.08
N GLU A 251 49.49 80.00 -39.82
CA GLU A 251 50.84 80.40 -40.20
C GLU A 251 51.00 80.58 -41.72
N LEU A 252 50.48 79.64 -42.52
CA LEU A 252 50.48 79.74 -43.98
C LEU A 252 49.65 80.92 -44.48
N ALA A 253 48.48 81.17 -43.87
CA ALA A 253 47.67 82.35 -44.20
C ALA A 253 48.41 83.65 -43.88
N GLN A 254 49.13 83.71 -42.75
CA GLN A 254 49.95 84.86 -42.37
C GLN A 254 51.15 85.03 -43.32
N GLN A 255 51.84 83.95 -43.69
CA GLN A 255 52.93 84.00 -44.66
C GLN A 255 52.44 84.51 -46.02
N THR A 256 51.30 84.01 -46.49
CA THR A 256 50.67 84.48 -47.73
C THR A 256 50.31 85.97 -47.65
N ALA A 257 49.80 86.44 -46.50
CA ALA A 257 49.51 87.86 -46.28
C ALA A 257 50.79 88.70 -46.30
N ASN A 258 51.88 88.25 -45.68
CA ASN A 258 53.17 88.93 -45.70
C ASN A 258 53.74 88.98 -47.12
N GLU A 259 53.77 87.86 -47.85
CA GLU A 259 54.24 87.79 -49.23
C GLU A 259 53.41 88.68 -50.17
N THR A 260 52.09 88.74 -49.98
CA THR A 260 51.23 89.65 -50.77
C THR A 260 51.49 91.12 -50.44
N THR A 261 51.82 91.47 -49.18
CA THR A 261 52.27 92.83 -48.85
C THR A 261 53.63 93.16 -49.45
N ASP A 262 54.57 92.21 -49.44
CA ASP A 262 55.91 92.38 -50.04
C ASP A 262 55.82 92.54 -51.56
N LEU A 263 54.98 91.74 -52.22
CA LEU A 263 54.69 91.88 -53.65
C LEU A 263 54.08 93.24 -53.98
N ARG A 264 53.17 93.76 -53.15
CA ARG A 264 52.64 95.13 -53.32
C ARG A 264 53.74 96.18 -53.15
N ASN A 265 54.60 96.04 -52.16
CA ASN A 265 55.71 96.97 -51.93
C ASN A 265 56.67 96.96 -53.13
N LEU A 266 57.05 95.78 -53.62
CA LEU A 266 57.86 95.62 -54.83
C LEU A 266 57.18 96.20 -56.08
N GLN A 267 55.86 96.05 -56.23
CA GLN A 267 55.11 96.71 -57.32
C GLN A 267 55.17 98.24 -57.22
N VAL A 268 55.07 98.80 -56.01
CA VAL A 268 55.20 100.24 -55.78
C VAL A 268 56.63 100.71 -56.07
N GLU A 269 57.64 99.97 -55.62
CA GLU A 269 59.06 100.27 -55.89
C GLU A 269 59.40 100.15 -57.38
N LEU A 270 58.88 99.13 -58.07
CA LEU A 270 59.01 98.97 -59.51
C LEU A 270 58.33 100.13 -60.25
N GLY A 271 57.14 100.56 -59.80
CA GLY A 271 56.46 101.74 -60.32
C GLY A 271 57.30 103.02 -60.14
N ARG A 272 57.88 103.22 -58.95
CA ARG A 272 58.79 104.35 -58.68
C ARG A 272 60.07 104.28 -59.52
N SER A 273 60.69 103.12 -59.62
CA SER A 273 61.88 102.86 -60.43
C SER A 273 61.61 103.11 -61.91
N SER A 274 60.50 102.59 -62.43
CA SER A 274 60.04 102.84 -63.80
C SER A 274 59.80 104.33 -64.03
N GLN A 275 59.18 105.04 -63.08
CA GLN A 275 58.98 106.48 -63.16
C GLN A 275 60.32 107.22 -63.22
N THR A 276 61.28 106.88 -62.35
CA THR A 276 62.63 107.47 -62.41
C THR A 276 63.36 107.12 -63.71
N CYS A 277 63.22 105.91 -64.25
CA CYS A 277 63.76 105.55 -65.56
C CYS A 277 63.09 106.34 -66.68
N GLN A 278 61.79 106.63 -66.57
CA GLN A 278 61.06 107.48 -67.51
C GLN A 278 61.51 108.93 -67.41
N ASP A 279 61.73 109.45 -66.20
CA ASP A 279 62.24 110.79 -65.95
C ASP A 279 63.69 110.93 -66.45
N VAL A 280 64.53 109.92 -66.24
CA VAL A 280 65.89 109.84 -66.81
C VAL A 280 65.85 109.71 -68.32
N ALA A 281 64.96 108.89 -68.89
CA ALA A 281 64.80 108.78 -70.34
C ALA A 281 64.29 110.09 -70.95
N GLN A 282 63.38 110.80 -70.28
CA GLN A 282 62.94 112.13 -70.67
C GLN A 282 64.06 113.16 -70.54
N LEU A 283 64.88 113.11 -69.48
CA LEU A 283 66.06 113.94 -69.30
C LEU A 283 67.08 113.68 -70.42
N VAL A 284 67.39 112.42 -70.71
CA VAL A 284 68.28 112.01 -71.81
C VAL A 284 67.70 112.47 -73.14
N ALA A 285 66.40 112.29 -73.40
CA ALA A 285 65.71 112.78 -74.59
C ALA A 285 65.74 114.32 -74.69
N ARG A 286 65.69 115.04 -73.56
CA ARG A 286 65.81 116.50 -73.48
C ARG A 286 67.25 116.94 -73.75
N CYS A 287 68.24 116.27 -73.17
CA CYS A 287 69.65 116.51 -73.43
C CYS A 287 70.05 116.14 -74.86
N THR A 288 69.49 115.09 -75.46
CA THR A 288 69.71 114.77 -76.89
C THR A 288 69.03 115.78 -77.80
N ARG A 289 67.82 116.27 -77.47
CA ARG A 289 67.21 117.40 -78.20
C ARG A 289 68.04 118.68 -78.06
N GLU A 290 68.51 119.02 -76.87
CA GLU A 290 69.40 120.17 -76.66
C GLU A 290 70.77 120.01 -77.36
N TYR A 291 71.27 118.77 -77.50
CA TYR A 291 72.48 118.47 -78.26
C TYR A 291 72.24 118.60 -79.77
N VAL A 292 71.10 118.10 -80.28
CA VAL A 292 70.68 118.26 -81.69
C VAL A 292 70.44 119.74 -82.04
N ASP A 293 69.78 120.50 -81.17
CA ASP A 293 69.53 121.95 -81.35
C ASP A 293 70.81 122.79 -81.27
N ARG A 294 71.85 122.33 -80.56
CA ARG A 294 73.16 123.00 -80.47
C ARG A 294 74.19 122.58 -81.52
N THR A 295 74.01 121.42 -82.17
CA THR A 295 75.02 120.87 -83.11
C THR A 295 74.56 120.78 -84.56
N GLY A 296 73.28 120.99 -84.87
CA GLY A 296 72.84 121.17 -86.26
C GLY A 296 73.14 119.98 -87.20
N CYS A 297 73.16 118.75 -86.69
CA CYS A 297 73.40 117.54 -87.49
C CYS A 297 72.25 116.53 -87.32
N PRO A 298 71.57 116.13 -88.40
CA PRO A 298 70.73 114.94 -88.39
C PRO A 298 71.63 113.71 -88.56
N PHE A 299 71.74 112.88 -87.53
CA PHE A 299 72.12 111.47 -87.69
C PHE A 299 70.84 110.64 -87.58
N LEU A 300 70.59 109.86 -88.64
CA LEU A 300 69.78 108.65 -88.61
C LEU A 300 70.20 107.74 -87.44
#